data_AF-A0A954GLH5-F1
#
_entry.id   AF-A0A954GLH5-F1
#
_cell.length_a   1.000
_cell.length_b   1.000
_cell.length_c   1.000
_cell.angle_alpha   90.00
_cell.angle_beta   90.00
_cell.angle_gamma   90.00
#
_symmetry.space_group_name_H-M   'P 1'
#
loop_
_entity.id
_entity.type
_entity.pdbx_description
1 polymer ?
#
loop_
_entity_poly.entity_id
_entity_poly.type
_entity_poly.pdbx_seq_one_letter_code
_entity_poly.pdbx_strand_id
1 'polypeptide(L)'
;PPPQGPYYCSVGAKNAFGRDMVDEHLDVCLEAGLNVEGINAEVAAGQWEFQIFAKGAKRAGDEIWIARYLLERIGEKYGMGINWHPKPLGPTDWNGSGMHANFSNGSMRTAGKKEVFTEICEAFGGKITRHIDVYGADNNQRLTGLHETQSIDKFSYGVSDRGASI
;
A
#
# COMPACT_ATOMS: atom_id res chain seq x y z
N PRO A 1 10.01 -20.43 2.69
CA PRO A 1 11.07 -19.78 1.89
C PRO A 1 12.17 -19.25 2.83
N PRO A 2 13.39 -18.90 2.34
CA PRO A 2 14.40 -18.19 3.14
C PRO A 2 13.87 -16.89 3.78
N PRO A 3 14.58 -16.29 4.75
CA PRO A 3 14.19 -15.01 5.35
C PRO A 3 14.01 -13.87 4.33
N GLN A 4 13.30 -12.81 4.72
CA GLN A 4 13.09 -11.61 3.90
C GLN A 4 14.42 -10.95 3.48
N GLY A 5 14.42 -10.27 2.34
CA GLY A 5 15.61 -9.65 1.75
C GLY A 5 15.68 -9.81 0.24
N PRO A 6 15.69 -11.04 -0.31
CA PRO A 6 15.88 -11.25 -1.74
C PRO A 6 14.61 -11.05 -2.60
N TYR A 7 13.46 -10.75 -1.98
CA TYR A 7 12.14 -10.74 -2.66
C TYR A 7 11.73 -9.37 -3.22
N TYR A 8 12.05 -8.29 -2.51
CA TYR A 8 11.68 -6.93 -2.91
C TYR A 8 12.28 -6.56 -4.26
N CYS A 9 11.43 -6.10 -5.20
CA CYS A 9 11.81 -5.75 -6.57
C CYS A 9 12.65 -6.82 -7.30
N SER A 10 12.47 -8.10 -6.94
CA SER A 10 13.34 -9.18 -7.38
C SER A 10 13.04 -9.66 -8.80
N VAL A 11 13.95 -10.49 -9.33
CA VAL A 11 13.79 -11.24 -10.59
C VAL A 11 14.25 -12.70 -10.37
N GLY A 12 13.71 -13.62 -11.17
CA GLY A 12 14.07 -15.03 -11.18
C GLY A 12 13.14 -15.91 -10.32
N ALA A 13 12.98 -17.15 -10.75
CA ALA A 13 12.00 -18.11 -10.19
C ALA A 13 12.22 -18.48 -8.71
N LYS A 14 13.40 -18.16 -8.15
CA LYS A 14 13.69 -18.38 -6.73
C LYS A 14 13.13 -17.29 -5.82
N ASN A 15 12.79 -16.11 -6.37
CA ASN A 15 12.48 -14.91 -5.60
C ASN A 15 11.14 -14.29 -6.00
N ALA A 16 10.83 -14.23 -7.30
CA ALA A 16 9.62 -13.59 -7.82
C ALA A 16 8.53 -14.63 -8.11
N PHE A 17 7.56 -14.75 -7.21
CA PHE A 17 6.47 -15.72 -7.30
C PHE A 17 5.18 -15.04 -7.78
N GLY A 18 4.51 -15.60 -8.79
CA GLY A 18 3.22 -15.09 -9.28
C GLY A 18 3.28 -13.93 -10.26
N ARG A 19 4.47 -13.62 -10.82
CA ARG A 19 4.67 -12.49 -11.75
C ARG A 19 3.70 -12.50 -12.92
N ASP A 20 3.50 -13.65 -13.58
CA ASP A 20 2.64 -13.73 -14.76
C ASP A 20 1.21 -13.24 -14.49
N MET A 21 0.68 -13.50 -13.29
CA MET A 21 -0.64 -13.02 -12.86
C MET A 21 -0.66 -11.51 -12.62
N VAL A 22 0.42 -10.97 -12.06
CA VAL A 22 0.57 -9.55 -11.73
C VAL A 22 0.79 -8.71 -13.00
N ASP A 23 1.57 -9.22 -13.94
CA ASP A 23 1.78 -8.57 -15.24
C ASP A 23 0.46 -8.56 -16.04
N GLU A 24 -0.30 -9.68 -16.07
CA GLU A 24 -1.63 -9.71 -16.70
C GLU A 24 -2.61 -8.74 -16.01
N HIS A 25 -2.56 -8.61 -14.69
CA HIS A 25 -3.39 -7.65 -13.95
C HIS A 25 -3.09 -6.20 -14.34
N LEU A 26 -1.81 -5.85 -14.48
CA LEU A 26 -1.41 -4.53 -14.95
C LEU A 26 -1.97 -4.25 -16.35
N ASP A 27 -1.77 -5.17 -17.29
CA ASP A 27 -2.24 -5.03 -18.67
C ASP A 27 -3.77 -4.85 -18.74
N VAL A 28 -4.52 -5.67 -18.01
CA VAL A 28 -5.99 -5.60 -17.97
C VAL A 28 -6.47 -4.30 -17.32
N CYS A 29 -5.80 -3.80 -16.28
CA CYS A 29 -6.14 -2.51 -15.68
C CYS A 29 -5.93 -1.35 -16.66
N LEU A 30 -4.83 -1.36 -17.41
CA LEU A 30 -4.54 -0.34 -18.43
C LEU A 30 -5.55 -0.40 -19.58
N GLU A 31 -5.90 -1.60 -20.05
CA GLU A 31 -6.93 -1.81 -21.08
C GLU A 31 -8.30 -1.33 -20.63
N ALA A 32 -8.65 -1.54 -19.35
CA ALA A 32 -9.89 -1.05 -18.74
C ALA A 32 -9.92 0.48 -18.53
N GLY A 33 -8.82 1.18 -18.82
CA GLY A 33 -8.69 2.64 -18.66
C GLY A 33 -8.49 3.10 -17.21
N LEU A 34 -8.07 2.19 -16.32
CA LEU A 34 -7.67 2.53 -14.96
C LEU A 34 -6.29 3.20 -14.97
N ASN A 35 -6.08 4.17 -14.09
CA ASN A 35 -4.83 4.93 -14.05
C ASN A 35 -3.80 4.28 -13.10
N VAL A 36 -3.41 3.04 -13.43
CA VAL A 36 -2.35 2.30 -12.74
C VAL A 36 -0.99 2.85 -13.17
N GLU A 37 -0.17 3.23 -12.19
CA GLU A 37 1.11 3.94 -12.39
C GLU A 37 2.32 3.02 -12.24
N GLY A 38 2.13 1.83 -11.68
CA GLY A 38 3.22 0.88 -11.47
C GLY A 38 2.80 -0.37 -10.69
N ILE A 39 3.75 -1.31 -10.66
CA ILE A 39 3.73 -2.55 -9.87
C ILE A 39 5.13 -2.85 -9.34
N ASN A 40 5.22 -3.55 -8.21
CA ASN A 40 6.48 -4.12 -7.72
C ASN A 40 6.25 -5.37 -6.87
N ALA A 41 7.24 -6.26 -6.85
CA ALA A 41 7.32 -7.31 -5.84
C ALA A 41 7.67 -6.66 -4.49
N GLU A 42 6.98 -7.07 -3.44
CA GLU A 42 7.15 -6.53 -2.09
C GLU A 42 8.13 -7.35 -1.25
N VAL A 43 8.35 -6.92 -0.01
CA VAL A 43 9.37 -7.49 0.89
C VAL A 43 9.10 -8.96 1.23
N ALA A 44 7.84 -9.36 1.42
CA ALA A 44 7.50 -10.74 1.70
C ALA A 44 7.38 -11.59 0.42
N ALA A 45 7.76 -12.87 0.51
CA ALA A 45 7.73 -13.78 -0.64
C ALA A 45 6.29 -13.97 -1.15
N GLY A 46 6.05 -13.61 -2.42
CA GLY A 46 4.71 -13.66 -3.03
C GLY A 46 3.82 -12.46 -2.72
N GLN A 47 4.33 -11.46 -2.00
CA GLN A 47 3.66 -10.18 -1.80
C GLN A 47 3.95 -9.25 -2.98
N TRP A 48 2.94 -8.48 -3.40
CA TRP A 48 3.04 -7.55 -4.52
C TRP A 48 2.28 -6.27 -4.21
N GLU A 49 2.68 -5.19 -4.88
CA GLU A 49 2.00 -3.90 -4.85
C GLU A 49 1.63 -3.46 -6.28
N PHE A 50 0.51 -2.77 -6.41
CA PHE A 50 0.15 -1.97 -7.57
C PHE A 50 -0.27 -0.57 -7.11
N GLN A 51 0.08 0.45 -7.88
CA GLN A 51 -0.22 1.85 -7.53
C GLN A 51 -1.25 2.43 -8.48
N ILE A 52 -2.29 3.07 -7.96
CA ILE A 52 -3.32 3.74 -8.76
C ILE A 52 -3.47 5.19 -8.33
N PHE A 53 -3.43 6.12 -9.28
CA PHE A 53 -3.62 7.53 -8.99
C PHE A 53 -4.90 8.04 -9.64
N ALA A 54 -5.64 8.89 -8.92
CA ALA A 54 -6.80 9.55 -9.48
C ALA A 54 -6.96 10.96 -8.93
N LYS A 55 -7.56 11.82 -9.75
CA LYS A 55 -7.96 13.15 -9.30
C LYS A 55 -9.27 13.06 -8.52
N GLY A 56 -9.14 13.15 -7.19
CA GLY A 56 -10.25 13.19 -6.25
C GLY A 56 -10.56 11.83 -5.62
N ALA A 57 -10.99 11.87 -4.35
CA ALA A 57 -11.20 10.67 -3.53
C ALA A 57 -12.25 9.72 -4.12
N LYS A 58 -13.31 10.24 -4.75
CA LYS A 58 -14.34 9.43 -5.40
C LYS A 58 -13.74 8.52 -6.47
N ARG A 59 -13.03 9.11 -7.44
CA ARG A 59 -12.44 8.36 -8.55
C ARG A 59 -11.33 7.41 -8.07
N ALA A 60 -10.54 7.82 -7.07
CA ALA A 60 -9.56 6.92 -6.46
C ALA A 60 -10.22 5.68 -5.83
N GLY A 61 -11.36 5.87 -5.16
CA GLY A 61 -12.16 4.78 -4.62
C GLY A 61 -12.76 3.89 -5.72
N ASP A 62 -13.35 4.48 -6.75
CA ASP A 62 -13.94 3.72 -7.86
C ASP A 62 -12.88 2.84 -8.55
N GLU A 63 -11.73 3.43 -8.89
CA GLU A 63 -10.69 2.71 -9.63
C GLU A 63 -9.98 1.65 -8.77
N ILE A 64 -9.70 1.89 -7.47
CA ILE A 64 -9.07 0.87 -6.60
C ILE A 64 -9.98 -0.36 -6.44
N TRP A 65 -11.30 -0.16 -6.36
CA TRP A 65 -12.25 -1.27 -6.23
C TRP A 65 -12.32 -2.11 -7.50
N ILE A 66 -12.35 -1.47 -8.67
CA ILE A 66 -12.33 -2.21 -9.94
C ILE A 66 -10.98 -2.93 -10.12
N ALA A 67 -9.86 -2.28 -9.80
CA ALA A 67 -8.54 -2.92 -9.86
C ALA A 67 -8.47 -4.17 -8.97
N ARG A 68 -9.02 -4.12 -7.75
CA ARG A 68 -9.11 -5.28 -6.85
C ARG A 68 -9.99 -6.39 -7.41
N TYR A 69 -11.15 -6.04 -7.98
CA TYR A 69 -12.04 -7.01 -8.61
C TYR A 69 -11.34 -7.74 -9.77
N LEU A 70 -10.66 -7.01 -10.64
CA LEU A 70 -9.91 -7.59 -11.74
C LEU A 70 -8.80 -8.51 -11.25
N LEU A 71 -8.08 -8.13 -10.19
CA LEU A 71 -7.03 -8.96 -9.60
C LEU A 71 -7.58 -10.30 -9.10
N GLU A 72 -8.68 -10.29 -8.35
CA GLU A 72 -9.34 -11.53 -7.89
C GLU A 72 -9.81 -12.38 -9.07
N ARG A 73 -10.43 -11.74 -10.08
CA ARG A 73 -10.96 -12.42 -11.27
C ARG A 73 -9.88 -13.07 -12.11
N ILE A 74 -8.70 -12.46 -12.19
CA ILE A 74 -7.50 -13.01 -12.83
C ILE A 74 -6.91 -14.11 -11.95
N GLY A 75 -6.88 -13.93 -10.63
CA GLY A 75 -6.47 -14.96 -9.67
C GLY A 75 -7.16 -16.31 -9.90
N GLU A 76 -8.46 -16.32 -10.22
CA GLU A 76 -9.21 -17.53 -10.58
C GLU A 76 -8.56 -18.32 -11.74
N LYS A 77 -8.08 -17.64 -12.79
CA LYS A 77 -7.42 -18.25 -13.95
C LYS A 77 -6.10 -18.93 -13.57
N TYR A 78 -5.40 -18.37 -12.59
CA TYR A 78 -4.10 -18.85 -12.10
C TYR A 78 -4.24 -19.83 -10.92
N GLY A 79 -5.46 -20.08 -10.42
CA GLY A 79 -5.69 -20.90 -9.24
C GLY A 79 -5.12 -20.28 -7.95
N MET A 80 -5.05 -18.94 -7.88
CA MET A 80 -4.53 -18.18 -6.75
C MET A 80 -5.63 -17.32 -6.13
N GLY A 81 -5.65 -17.22 -4.80
CA GLY A 81 -6.52 -16.30 -4.07
C GLY A 81 -5.73 -15.12 -3.51
N ILE A 82 -6.33 -13.93 -3.50
CA ILE A 82 -5.68 -12.73 -2.96
C ILE A 82 -5.99 -12.61 -1.47
N ASN A 83 -4.95 -12.34 -0.67
CA ASN A 83 -5.10 -12.11 0.76
C ASN A 83 -4.91 -10.63 1.10
N TRP A 84 -6.02 -9.94 1.37
CA TRP A 84 -6.03 -8.52 1.75
C TRP A 84 -5.83 -8.27 3.25
N HIS A 85 -5.60 -9.31 4.06
CA HIS A 85 -5.38 -9.16 5.49
C HIS A 85 -4.11 -8.33 5.75
N PRO A 86 -4.13 -7.34 6.67
CA PRO A 86 -2.99 -6.45 6.87
C PRO A 86 -1.76 -7.14 7.45
N LYS A 87 -1.93 -8.32 8.07
CA LYS A 87 -0.83 -9.15 8.58
C LYS A 87 -1.10 -10.63 8.25
N PRO A 88 -0.89 -11.07 7.00
CA PRO A 88 -1.40 -12.36 6.52
C PRO A 88 -0.72 -13.57 7.17
N LEU A 89 0.54 -13.41 7.62
CA LEU A 89 1.31 -14.45 8.31
C LEU A 89 1.33 -14.27 9.84
N GLY A 90 0.42 -13.47 10.40
CA GLY A 90 0.29 -13.27 11.85
C GLY A 90 1.57 -12.75 12.51
N PRO A 91 1.84 -13.12 13.78
CA PRO A 91 3.00 -12.64 14.54
C PRO A 91 4.29 -13.37 14.14
N THR A 92 4.68 -13.23 12.88
CA THR A 92 5.96 -13.69 12.33
C THR A 92 6.81 -12.51 11.89
N ASP A 93 8.10 -12.77 11.62
CA ASP A 93 9.08 -11.78 11.13
C ASP A 93 8.92 -11.45 9.63
N TRP A 94 7.68 -11.48 9.14
CA TRP A 94 7.32 -11.17 7.75
C TRP A 94 6.54 -9.86 7.69
N ASN A 95 6.74 -9.07 6.64
CA ASN A 95 6.06 -7.80 6.46
C ASN A 95 4.53 -7.97 6.42
N GLY A 96 3.82 -6.93 6.87
CA GLY A 96 2.39 -6.80 6.66
C GLY A 96 2.06 -6.17 5.30
N SER A 97 0.78 -6.10 4.97
CA SER A 97 0.27 -5.42 3.76
C SER A 97 -0.42 -4.12 4.15
N GLY A 98 0.11 -3.00 3.68
CA GLY A 98 -0.48 -1.68 3.83
C GLY A 98 -1.22 -1.22 2.58
N MET A 99 -1.91 -0.09 2.68
CA MET A 99 -2.44 0.65 1.52
C MET A 99 -2.06 2.12 1.70
N HIS A 100 -0.79 2.44 1.44
CA HIS A 100 -0.29 3.81 1.58
C HIS A 100 -1.10 4.76 0.69
N ALA A 101 -1.57 5.86 1.27
CA ALA A 101 -2.42 6.84 0.57
C ALA A 101 -1.66 8.14 0.37
N ASN A 102 -1.21 8.38 -0.85
CA ASN A 102 -0.63 9.65 -1.25
C ASN A 102 -1.74 10.69 -1.45
N PHE A 103 -1.57 11.90 -0.92
CA PHE A 103 -2.54 12.98 -1.14
C PHE A 103 -1.85 14.31 -1.43
N SER A 104 -2.48 15.15 -2.26
CA SER A 104 -2.09 16.54 -2.43
C SER A 104 -3.28 17.42 -2.81
N ASN A 105 -3.28 18.66 -2.35
CA ASN A 105 -4.21 19.70 -2.80
C ASN A 105 -3.46 20.81 -3.55
N GLY A 106 -4.18 21.86 -3.97
CA GLY A 106 -3.57 22.99 -4.70
C GLY A 106 -2.43 23.63 -3.90
N SER A 107 -2.67 23.94 -2.62
CA SER A 107 -1.68 24.56 -1.72
C SER A 107 -0.39 23.74 -1.62
N MET A 108 -0.51 22.42 -1.38
CA MET A 108 0.65 21.52 -1.28
C MET A 108 1.49 21.50 -2.56
N ARG A 109 0.87 21.63 -3.74
CA ARG A 109 1.58 21.57 -5.03
C ARG A 109 2.24 22.89 -5.41
N THR A 110 1.81 24.03 -4.87
CA THR A 110 2.27 25.35 -5.31
C THR A 110 2.95 26.18 -4.24
N ALA A 111 2.75 25.88 -2.94
CA ALA A 111 3.22 26.74 -1.86
C ALA A 111 4.75 26.83 -1.79
N GLY A 112 5.46 25.71 -2.01
CA GLY A 112 6.92 25.65 -1.88
C GLY A 112 7.44 25.99 -0.48
N LYS A 113 6.61 25.82 0.56
CA LYS A 113 6.88 26.23 1.95
C LYS A 113 6.71 25.06 2.90
N LYS A 114 7.73 24.80 3.72
CA LYS A 114 7.73 23.70 4.70
C LYS A 114 6.58 23.86 5.71
N GLU A 115 6.28 25.10 6.08
CA GLU A 115 5.29 25.46 7.09
C GLU A 115 3.89 24.94 6.70
N VAL A 116 3.54 25.01 5.41
CA VAL A 116 2.26 24.49 4.91
C VAL A 116 2.16 22.98 5.12
N PHE A 117 3.24 22.24 4.89
CA PHE A 117 3.26 20.79 5.12
C PHE A 117 3.23 20.46 6.61
N THR A 118 3.97 21.21 7.44
CA THR A 118 3.91 21.07 8.90
C THR A 118 2.49 21.27 9.42
N GLU A 119 1.80 22.35 9.04
CA GLU A 119 0.42 22.62 9.47
C GLU A 119 -0.53 21.48 9.09
N ILE A 120 -0.37 20.93 7.88
CA ILE A 120 -1.17 19.80 7.41
C ILE A 120 -0.89 18.54 8.24
N CYS A 121 0.38 18.18 8.46
CA CYS A 121 0.75 17.02 9.27
C CYS A 121 0.25 17.13 10.72
N GLU A 122 0.36 18.31 11.34
CA GLU A 122 -0.19 18.58 12.67
C GLU A 122 -1.72 18.45 12.71
N ALA A 123 -2.42 18.86 11.64
CA ALA A 123 -3.86 18.68 11.54
C ALA A 123 -4.28 17.19 11.51
N PHE A 124 -3.50 16.32 10.86
CA PHE A 124 -3.69 14.86 10.95
C PHE A 124 -3.42 14.34 12.37
N GLY A 125 -2.36 14.82 13.02
CA GLY A 125 -2.00 14.48 14.40
C GLY A 125 -3.11 14.73 15.41
N GLY A 126 -3.95 15.75 15.19
CA GLY A 126 -5.10 16.04 16.03
C GLY A 126 -6.32 15.11 15.86
N LYS A 127 -6.27 14.12 14.95
CA LYS A 127 -7.44 13.30 14.55
C LYS A 127 -7.15 11.80 14.45
N ILE A 128 -6.08 11.31 15.05
CA ILE A 128 -5.58 9.93 14.87
C ILE A 128 -6.61 8.84 15.15
N THR A 129 -7.33 8.91 16.27
CA THR A 129 -8.39 7.92 16.57
C THR A 129 -9.39 7.81 15.42
N ARG A 130 -9.91 8.95 14.94
CA ARG A 130 -10.86 8.99 13.82
C ARG A 130 -10.28 8.40 12.54
N HIS A 131 -8.98 8.60 12.28
CA HIS A 131 -8.31 8.03 11.12
C HIS A 131 -8.18 6.50 11.25
N ILE A 132 -7.65 6.02 12.38
CA ILE A 132 -7.44 4.60 12.64
C ILE A 132 -8.78 3.81 12.59
N ASP A 133 -9.86 4.39 13.13
CA ASP A 133 -11.20 3.78 13.12
C ASP A 133 -11.71 3.42 11.72
N VAL A 134 -11.21 4.08 10.68
CA VAL A 134 -11.63 3.87 9.28
C VAL A 134 -10.53 3.35 8.37
N TYR A 135 -9.32 3.09 8.88
CA TYR A 135 -8.18 2.62 8.07
C TYR A 135 -8.13 1.11 7.86
N GLY A 136 -9.15 0.40 8.34
CA GLY A 136 -9.33 -1.05 8.14
C GLY A 136 -9.21 -1.85 9.43
N ALA A 137 -9.88 -3.00 9.44
CA ALA A 137 -9.84 -3.94 10.55
C ALA A 137 -8.42 -4.51 10.73
N ASP A 138 -8.13 -4.98 11.96
CA ASP A 138 -6.91 -5.72 12.31
C ASP A 138 -5.58 -4.96 12.12
N ASN A 139 -5.63 -3.63 11.90
CA ASN A 139 -4.43 -2.83 11.73
C ASN A 139 -3.52 -2.82 12.97
N ASN A 140 -4.05 -3.10 14.17
CA ASN A 140 -3.25 -3.29 15.38
C ASN A 140 -2.26 -4.47 15.26
N GLN A 141 -2.52 -5.44 14.38
CA GLN A 141 -1.62 -6.56 14.12
C GLN A 141 -0.46 -6.18 13.18
N ARG A 142 -0.63 -5.10 12.39
CA ARG A 142 0.34 -4.60 11.41
C ARG A 142 1.14 -3.40 11.94
N LEU A 143 0.46 -2.41 12.51
CA LEU A 143 1.01 -1.14 12.97
C LEU A 143 1.63 -1.29 14.37
N THR A 144 2.79 -1.92 14.44
CA THR A 144 3.45 -2.28 15.71
C THR A 144 4.69 -1.43 16.01
N GLY A 145 5.17 -0.65 15.04
CA GLY A 145 6.48 0.01 15.13
C GLY A 145 7.62 -0.82 14.51
N LEU A 146 7.32 -2.05 14.07
CA LEU A 146 8.26 -2.94 13.38
C LEU A 146 7.94 -2.98 11.88
N HIS A 147 8.90 -3.46 11.07
CA HIS A 147 8.73 -3.69 9.64
C HIS A 147 8.20 -2.46 8.88
N GLU A 148 8.90 -1.34 9.01
CA GLU A 148 8.58 -0.11 8.29
C GLU A 148 7.15 0.41 8.56
N THR A 149 6.69 0.31 9.83
CA THR A 149 5.41 0.88 10.27
C THR A 149 5.58 1.70 11.54
N GLN A 150 4.67 2.64 11.79
CA GLN A 150 4.50 3.25 13.11
C GLN A 150 3.60 2.40 14.00
N SER A 151 3.80 2.48 15.31
CA SER A 151 2.89 1.89 16.30
C SER A 151 1.50 2.54 16.22
N ILE A 152 0.43 1.75 16.27
CA ILE A 152 -0.97 2.22 16.15
C ILE A 152 -1.36 3.31 17.16
N ASP A 153 -0.70 3.31 18.32
CA ASP A 153 -0.95 4.24 19.42
C ASP A 153 -0.12 5.53 19.33
N LYS A 154 0.72 5.66 18.30
CA LYS A 154 1.63 6.79 18.11
C LYS A 154 1.38 7.46 16.76
N PHE A 155 1.63 8.75 16.73
CA PHE A 155 1.70 9.52 15.50
C PHE A 155 3.03 10.23 15.41
N SER A 156 3.67 10.10 14.26
CA SER A 156 4.86 10.85 13.90
C SER A 156 4.86 11.11 12.41
N TYR A 157 5.60 12.13 11.98
CA TYR A 157 5.84 12.39 10.58
C TYR A 157 7.29 12.83 10.34
N GLY A 158 7.88 12.44 9.21
CA GLY A 158 9.31 12.61 8.99
C GLY A 158 9.74 12.59 7.54
N VAL A 159 10.70 13.44 7.17
CA VAL A 159 11.26 13.45 5.81
C VAL A 159 12.04 12.16 5.60
N SER A 160 11.59 11.33 4.65
CA SER A 160 12.20 10.03 4.33
C SER A 160 12.20 9.02 5.48
N ASP A 161 11.31 9.17 6.47
CA ASP A 161 11.17 8.24 7.59
C ASP A 161 10.10 7.18 7.28
N ARG A 162 10.55 5.98 6.90
CA ARG A 162 9.65 4.85 6.64
C ARG A 162 8.96 4.29 7.88
N GLY A 163 9.41 4.64 9.09
CA GLY A 163 8.78 4.24 10.35
C GLY A 163 7.74 5.24 10.84
N ALA A 164 7.56 6.37 10.16
CA ALA A 164 6.59 7.39 10.54
C ALA A 164 5.17 7.04 10.07
N SER A 165 4.17 7.75 10.62
CA SER A 165 2.80 7.67 10.14
C SER A 165 2.59 8.45 8.83
N ILE A 166 3.36 9.52 8.62
CA ILE A 166 3.36 10.38 7.41
C ILE A 166 4.80 10.70 6.98
#